data_AF-A0A920K2W3-F1
#
_entry.id   AF-A0A920K2W3-F1
#
_cell.length_a   1.000
_cell.length_b   1.000
_cell.length_c   1.000
_cell.angle_alpha   90.00
_cell.angle_beta   90.00
_cell.angle_gamma   90.00
#
_symmetry.space_group_name_H-M   'P 1'
#
loop_
_entity.id
_entity.type
_entity.pdbx_description
1 polymer ?
#
loop_
_entity_poly.entity_id
_entity_poly.type
_entity_poly.pdbx_seq_one_letter_code
_entity_poly.pdbx_strand_id
1 'polypeptide(L)' 'MNKDNNFENNLKKLESIVEKLENGEVDLEESVKLYEEGMNLKKACEEKLKSIESQIKKIKQENNKVTKEDFK' A
#
# COMPACT_ATOMS: atom_id res chain seq x y z
N MET A 1 17.47 5.46 1.04
CA MET A 1 16.54 4.31 0.95
C MET A 1 15.23 4.81 0.35
N ASN A 2 14.90 4.36 -0.87
CA ASN A 2 13.76 4.86 -1.64
C ASN A 2 12.42 4.48 -0.97
N LYS A 3 11.49 5.45 -0.91
CA LYS A 3 10.12 5.25 -0.38
C LYS A 3 9.31 4.22 -1.18
N ASP A 4 9.74 3.89 -2.40
CA ASP A 4 9.09 2.91 -3.28
C ASP A 4 9.46 1.47 -2.91
N ASN A 5 10.67 1.27 -2.37
CA ASN A 5 11.11 -0.04 -1.88
C ASN A 5 10.21 -0.54 -0.73
N ASN A 6 9.58 0.33 0.06
CA ASN A 6 8.73 -0.13 1.17
C ASN A 6 7.39 -0.70 0.68
N PHE A 7 6.77 -0.10 -0.35
CA PHE A 7 5.51 -0.63 -0.89
C PHE A 7 5.72 -1.97 -1.59
N GLU A 8 6.66 -2.03 -2.54
CA GLU A 8 6.91 -3.25 -3.30
C GLU A 8 7.39 -4.40 -2.41
N ASN A 9 8.22 -4.10 -1.39
CA ASN A 9 8.65 -5.14 -0.45
C ASN A 9 7.49 -5.65 0.39
N ASN A 10 6.61 -4.77 0.88
CA ASN A 10 5.44 -5.18 1.67
C ASN A 10 4.45 -5.99 0.82
N LEU A 11 4.27 -5.61 -0.44
CA LEU A 11 3.43 -6.35 -1.38
C LEU A 11 3.99 -7.75 -1.68
N LYS A 12 5.29 -7.86 -1.99
CA LYS A 12 5.95 -9.16 -2.20
C LYS A 12 5.88 -10.06 -0.97
N LYS A 13 6.03 -9.48 0.22
CA LYS A 13 5.91 -10.23 1.47
C LYS A 13 4.47 -10.73 1.69
N LEU A 14 3.49 -9.89 1.40
CA LEU A 14 2.07 -10.26 1.46
C LEU A 14 1.75 -11.39 0.48
N GLU A 15 2.24 -11.32 -0.76
CA GLU A 15 2.07 -12.38 -1.76
C GLU A 15 2.66 -13.72 -1.27
N SER A 16 3.87 -13.69 -0.70
CA SER A 16 4.49 -14.89 -0.13
C SER A 16 3.71 -15.47 1.06
N ILE A 17 3.10 -14.63 1.88
CA ILE A 17 2.24 -15.08 2.98
C ILE A 17 0.98 -15.76 2.43
N VAL A 18 0.33 -15.16 1.42
CA VAL A 18 -0.85 -15.76 0.78
C VAL A 18 -0.51 -17.12 0.21
N GLU A 19 0.61 -17.23 -0.52
CA GLU A 19 1.07 -18.50 -1.09
C GLU A 19 1.29 -19.58 -0.01
N LYS A 20 1.92 -19.22 1.12
CA LYS A 20 2.13 -20.15 2.25
C LYS A 20 0.82 -20.62 2.87
N LEU A 21 -0.14 -19.71 3.03
CA LEU A 21 -1.46 -20.03 3.59
C LEU A 21 -2.28 -20.91 2.63
N GLU A 22 -2.20 -20.66 1.32
CA GLU A 22 -2.89 -21.44 0.28
C GLU A 22 -2.32 -22.85 0.11
N ASN A 23 -1.00 -23.00 0.26
CA ASN A 23 -0.34 -24.31 0.17
C ASN A 23 -0.70 -25.24 1.34
N GLY A 24 -1.18 -24.71 2.47
CA GLY A 24 -1.67 -25.51 3.61
C GLY A 24 -0.60 -26.32 4.34
N GLU A 25 0.68 -26.05 4.10
CA GLU A 25 1.82 -26.72 4.75
C GLU A 25 2.18 -26.11 6.12
N VAL A 26 1.43 -25.11 6.57
CA VAL A 26 1.63 -24.41 7.84
C VAL A 26 0.67 -24.93 8.90
N ASP A 27 1.16 -25.09 10.14
CA ASP A 27 0.31 -25.47 11.26
C ASP A 27 -0.65 -24.32 11.67
N LEU A 28 -1.56 -24.61 12.59
CA LEU A 28 -2.59 -23.66 13.03
C LEU A 28 -1.98 -22.40 13.68
N GLU A 29 -0.95 -22.55 14.51
CA GLU A 29 -0.34 -21.42 15.20
C GLU A 29 0.39 -20.50 14.21
N GLU A 30 1.12 -21.09 13.28
CA GLU A 30 1.79 -20.37 12.21
C GLU A 30 0.79 -19.71 11.25
N SER A 31 -0.32 -20.39 10.94
CA SER A 31 -1.40 -19.82 10.13
C SER A 31 -1.97 -18.53 10.73
N VAL A 32 -2.15 -18.50 12.06
CA VAL A 32 -2.63 -17.30 12.76
C VAL A 32 -1.60 -16.18 12.69
N LYS A 33 -0.31 -16.46 12.91
CA LYS A 33 0.77 -15.46 12.82
C LYS A 33 0.88 -14.87 11.41
N LEU A 34 0.88 -15.73 10.39
CA LEU A 34 0.92 -15.34 8.99
C LEU A 34 -0.30 -14.48 8.62
N TYR A 35 -1.48 -14.82 9.11
CA TYR A 35 -2.68 -14.01 8.90
C TYR A 35 -2.55 -12.61 9.52
N GLU A 36 -2.13 -12.50 10.78
CA GLU A 36 -1.92 -11.21 11.44
C GLU A 36 -0.89 -10.36 10.71
N GLU A 37 0.22 -10.97 10.30
CA GLU A 37 1.25 -10.30 9.52
C GLU A 37 0.71 -9.82 8.16
N GLY A 38 -0.03 -10.68 7.45
CA GLY A 38 -0.67 -10.33 6.19
C GLY A 38 -1.64 -9.15 6.32
N MET A 39 -2.42 -9.10 7.40
CA MET A 39 -3.32 -7.97 7.68
C MET A 39 -2.56 -6.66 7.91
N ASN A 40 -1.44 -6.72 8.62
CA ASN A 40 -0.59 -5.55 8.85
C ASN A 40 0.05 -5.04 7.54
N LEU A 41 0.55 -5.95 6.71
CA LEU A 41 1.12 -5.60 5.40
C LEU A 41 0.08 -4.99 4.46
N LYS A 42 -1.12 -5.58 4.39
CA LYS A 42 -2.26 -5.05 3.63
C LYS A 42 -2.57 -3.61 4.05
N LYS A 43 -2.67 -3.35 5.36
CA LYS A 43 -2.94 -2.01 5.90
C LYS A 43 -1.85 -1.02 5.48
N ALA A 44 -0.58 -1.39 5.60
CA ALA A 44 0.54 -0.53 5.21
C ALA A 44 0.50 -0.18 3.71
N CYS A 45 0.19 -1.16 2.86
CA CYS A 45 0.02 -0.94 1.42
C CYS A 45 -1.14 0.02 1.12
N GLU A 46 -2.30 -0.16 1.73
CA GLU A 46 -3.46 0.72 1.56
C GLU A 46 -3.19 2.16 2.02
N GLU A 47 -2.51 2.36 3.15
CA GLU A 47 -2.13 3.68 3.65
C GLU A 47 -1.19 4.41 2.68
N LYS A 48 -0.23 3.69 2.12
CA LYS A 48 0.70 4.23 1.13
C LYS A 48 -0.02 4.65 -0.14
N LEU A 49 -0.94 3.83 -0.65
CA LEU A 49 -1.75 4.15 -1.83
C LEU A 49 -2.62 5.39 -1.57
N LYS A 50 -3.33 5.44 -0.43
CA LYS A 50 -4.13 6.62 -0.02
C LYS A 50 -3.31 7.89 0.06
N SER A 51 -2.08 7.82 0.60
CA SER A 51 -1.16 8.95 0.65
C SER A 51 -0.80 9.44 -0.75
N ILE A 52 -0.48 8.54 -1.68
CA ILE A 52 -0.12 8.91 -3.06
C ILE A 52 -1.33 9.52 -3.77
N GLU A 53 -2.51 8.91 -3.66
CA GLU A 53 -3.74 9.45 -4.23
C GLU A 53 -4.05 10.87 -3.72
N SER A 54 -3.86 11.11 -2.42
CA SER A 54 -4.04 12.45 -1.85
C SER A 54 -3.04 13.46 -2.42
N GLN A 55 -1.79 13.07 -2.65
CA GLN A 55 -0.79 13.95 -3.27
C GLN A 55 -1.17 14.29 -4.72
N ILE A 56 -1.60 13.29 -5.50
CA ILE A 56 -2.08 13.49 -6.87
C ILE A 56 -3.29 14.44 -6.90
N LYS A 57 -4.25 14.27 -5.97
CA LYS A 57 -5.42 15.16 -5.85
C LYS A 57 -5.00 16.61 -5.57
N LYS A 58 -4.04 16.84 -4.68
CA LYS A 58 -3.53 18.19 -4.37
C LYS A 58 -2.88 18.84 -5.59
N ILE A 59 -2.01 18.13 -6.29
CA ILE A 59 -1.34 18.63 -7.51
C ILE A 59 -2.38 19.02 -8.58
N LYS A 60 -3.42 18.20 -8.78
CA LYS A 60 -4.52 18.52 -9.71
C LYS A 60 -5.30 19.78 -9.30
N GLN A 61 -5.53 19.97 -8.01
CA GLN A 61 -6.25 21.15 -7.50
C GLN A 61 -5.40 22.43 -7.64
N GLU A 62 -4.10 22.35 -7.39
CA GLU A 62 -3.16 23.47 -7.56
C GLU A 62 -3.07 23.89 -9.04
N ASN A 63 -2.91 22.93 -9.96
CA ASN A 63 -2.92 23.21 -11.40
C ASN A 63 -4.24 23.86 -11.88
N ASN A 64 -5.38 23.49 -11.29
CA ASN A 64 -6.68 24.11 -11.58
C ASN A 64 -6.87 25.50 -10.94
N LYS A 65 -6.05 25.90 -9.96
CA LYS A 65 -6.05 27.26 -9.42
C LYS A 65 -5.24 28.21 -10.29
N VAL A 66 -4.07 27.76 -10.79
CA VAL A 66 -3.22 28.53 -11.70
C VAL A 66 -4.01 28.96 -12.95
N THR A 67 -4.85 28.07 -13.50
CA THR A 67 -5.69 28.41 -14.67
C THR A 67 -6.86 29.36 -14.39
N LYS A 68 -7.21 29.67 -13.14
CA LYS A 68 -8.33 30.57 -12.81
C LYS A 68 -7.90 31.97 -12.39
N GLU A 69 -6.66 32.13 -11.94
CA GLU A 69 -6.14 33.44 -11.48
C GLU A 69 -5.47 34.23 -12.62
N ASP A 70 -4.95 33.56 -13.65
CA ASP A 70 -4.31 34.23 -14.81
C ASP A 70 -5.30 34.85 -15.83
N PHE A 71 -6.62 34.66 -15.63
CA PHE A 71 -7.67 35.17 -16.51
C PHE A 71 -8.61 36.18 -15.83
N LYS A 72 -8.17 36.82 -14.74
CA LYS A 72 -8.90 37.93 -14.10
C LYS A 72 -8.25 39.28 -14.34
#